data_AF-A0A1I4TY33-F1
#
_entry.id   AF-A0A1I4TY33-F1
#
_cell.length_a   1.000
_cell.length_b   1.000
_cell.length_c   1.000
_cell.angle_alpha   90.00
_cell.angle_beta   90.00
_cell.angle_gamma   90.00
#
_symmetry.space_group_name_H-M   'P 1'
#
loop_
_entity.id
_entity.type
_entity.pdbx_description
1 polymer ?
#
loop_
_entity_poly.entity_id
_entity_poly.type
_entity_poly.pdbx_seq_one_letter_code
_entity_poly.pdbx_strand_id
1 'polypeptide(L)'
;MKLSLILAATVAASPLGGRLKLRFKPLFPFFEVGEAVECTDLIVTAEGGLNYKSARGNIPAEIGRRGAAEGKAVIVLAGTLGEHLGDVLDEGVCAYFSALGRPQSLKDAMRNVRSQLERIAEQVMRTFLAGVALGHPRTGVGQG
;
A
#
# COMPACT_ATOMS: atom_id res chain seq x y z
N MET A 1 12.96 -14.27 0.84
CA MET A 1 12.01 -13.18 0.52
C MET A 1 10.63 -13.80 0.37
N LYS A 2 9.80 -13.70 1.41
CA LYS A 2 8.38 -14.10 1.34
C LYS A 2 7.56 -12.86 0.99
N LEU A 3 6.78 -12.96 -0.08
CA LEU A 3 5.92 -11.88 -0.59
C LEU A 3 4.46 -12.21 -0.27
N SER A 4 3.81 -11.38 0.53
CA SER A 4 2.38 -11.50 0.81
C SER A 4 1.68 -10.23 0.35
N LEU A 5 0.76 -10.36 -0.61
CA LEU A 5 -0.08 -9.25 -1.08
C LEU A 5 -1.31 -9.16 -0.17
N ILE A 6 -1.31 -8.21 0.77
CA ILE A 6 -2.49 -7.92 1.58
C ILE A 6 -3.31 -6.84 0.86
N LEU A 7 -4.16 -7.29 -0.07
CA LEU A 7 -5.07 -6.39 -0.80
C LEU A 7 -6.26 -5.99 0.09
N ALA A 8 -6.09 -4.94 0.90
CA ALA A 8 -7.17 -4.36 1.67
C ALA A 8 -7.94 -3.32 0.82
N ALA A 9 -8.82 -3.77 -0.08
CA ALA A 9 -9.67 -2.86 -0.85
C ALA A 9 -10.71 -2.19 0.07
N THR A 10 -10.77 -0.84 0.08
CA THR A 10 -11.81 -0.09 0.81
C THR A 10 -12.67 0.75 -0.13
N VAL A 11 -13.99 0.52 -0.10
CA VAL A 11 -15.03 1.48 -0.53
C VAL A 11 -15.79 1.89 0.73
N ALA A 12 -15.94 3.19 0.99
CA ALA A 12 -16.69 3.68 2.16
C ALA A 12 -17.79 4.68 1.77
N ALA A 13 -19.04 4.29 1.99
CA ALA A 13 -20.20 5.18 2.09
C ALA A 13 -21.11 4.71 3.23
N SER A 14 -21.55 5.60 4.13
CA SER A 14 -22.68 5.34 5.04
C SER A 14 -23.29 6.65 5.53
N PRO A 15 -24.61 6.89 5.34
CA PRO A 15 -25.30 8.12 5.74
C PRO A 15 -26.07 8.04 7.07
N LEU A 16 -25.90 7.00 7.89
CA LEU A 16 -26.81 6.74 9.03
C LEU A 16 -26.10 6.68 10.39
N GLY A 17 -26.28 7.74 11.19
CA GLY A 17 -26.57 7.78 12.64
C GLY A 17 -25.86 6.89 13.68
N GLY A 18 -24.83 6.13 13.35
CA GLY A 18 -24.11 5.27 14.31
C GLY A 18 -23.03 5.99 15.11
N ARG A 19 -22.79 5.58 16.37
CA ARG A 19 -21.64 6.04 17.17
C ARG A 19 -20.32 5.68 16.45
N LEU A 20 -19.54 6.70 16.06
CA LEU A 20 -18.27 6.54 15.34
C LEU A 20 -17.22 5.81 16.21
N LYS A 21 -16.93 4.56 15.85
CA LYS A 21 -15.63 3.93 16.14
C LYS A 21 -14.69 4.24 14.98
N LEU A 22 -13.36 4.23 15.19
CA LEU A 22 -12.40 4.26 14.07
C LEU A 22 -12.86 3.26 13.01
N ARG A 23 -13.07 3.73 11.77
CA ARG A 23 -13.86 3.02 10.74
C ARG A 23 -13.45 1.55 10.54
N PHE A 24 -12.18 1.23 10.79
CA PHE A 24 -11.59 -0.09 10.51
C PHE A 24 -11.28 -0.95 11.74
N LYS A 25 -11.27 -0.39 12.96
CA LYS A 25 -11.01 -1.16 14.18
C LYS A 25 -11.96 -2.38 14.34
N PRO A 26 -13.24 -2.33 13.91
CA PRO A 26 -14.14 -3.48 13.92
C PRO A 26 -13.87 -4.55 12.85
N LEU A 27 -13.08 -4.25 11.81
CA LEU A 27 -12.88 -5.16 10.67
C LEU A 27 -11.65 -6.07 10.84
N PHE A 28 -10.67 -5.68 11.66
CA PHE A 28 -9.47 -6.47 11.94
C PHE A 28 -9.69 -7.91 12.41
N PRO A 29 -10.73 -8.25 13.20
CA PRO A 29 -10.99 -9.64 13.56
C PRO A 29 -11.32 -10.54 12.35
N PHE A 30 -11.70 -9.96 11.20
CA PHE A 30 -12.03 -10.68 9.98
C PHE A 30 -10.85 -10.77 8.99
N PHE A 31 -9.72 -10.11 9.29
CA PHE A 31 -8.52 -10.15 8.47
C PHE A 31 -7.34 -10.55 9.37
N GLU A 32 -6.66 -11.65 9.09
CA GLU A 32 -5.48 -12.13 9.82
C GLU A 32 -4.24 -11.26 9.53
N VAL A 33 -4.36 -9.95 9.75
CA VAL A 33 -3.33 -8.96 9.42
C VAL A 33 -2.09 -9.13 10.31
N GLY A 34 -2.26 -9.54 11.57
CA GLY A 34 -1.14 -9.74 12.49
C GLY A 34 -0.17 -10.82 12.01
N GLU A 35 -0.67 -12.04 11.82
CA GLU A 35 0.14 -13.18 11.35
C GLU A 35 0.75 -12.93 9.96
N ALA A 36 0.01 -12.26 9.07
CA ALA A 36 0.50 -11.91 7.75
C ALA A 36 1.64 -10.88 7.76
N VAL A 37 1.66 -9.95 8.71
CA VAL A 37 2.74 -8.95 8.88
C VAL A 37 4.00 -9.63 9.44
N GLU A 38 3.87 -10.49 10.46
CA GLU A 38 5.00 -11.19 11.08
C GLU A 38 5.78 -12.04 10.07
N CYS A 39 5.07 -12.75 9.20
CA CYS A 39 5.65 -13.71 8.25
C CYS A 39 6.21 -13.12 6.95
N THR A 40 6.18 -11.79 6.78
CA THR A 40 6.44 -11.14 5.49
C THR A 40 7.60 -10.14 5.56
N ASP A 41 8.34 -9.97 4.46
CA ASP A 41 9.46 -9.00 4.35
C ASP A 41 9.02 -7.65 3.72
N LEU A 42 7.99 -7.68 2.87
CA LEU A 42 7.41 -6.54 2.16
C LEU A 42 5.89 -6.63 2.15
N ILE A 43 5.21 -5.59 2.63
CA ILE A 43 3.76 -5.45 2.65
C ILE A 43 3.34 -4.48 1.55
N VAL A 44 2.45 -4.93 0.67
CA VAL A 44 1.79 -4.06 -0.30
C VAL A 44 0.31 -3.97 0.06
N THR A 45 -0.19 -2.75 0.29
CA THR A 45 -1.60 -2.47 0.58
C THR A 45 -2.20 -1.51 -0.46
N ALA A 46 -3.52 -1.27 -0.42
CA ALA A 46 -4.18 -0.43 -1.41
C ALA A 46 -5.33 0.41 -0.82
N GLU A 47 -5.61 1.56 -1.42
CA GLU A 47 -6.79 2.40 -1.12
C GLU A 47 -7.30 3.07 -2.41
N GLY A 48 -8.60 3.41 -2.48
CA GLY A 48 -9.15 4.12 -3.65
C GLY A 48 -8.56 5.54 -3.84
N GLY A 49 -8.33 6.26 -2.75
CA GLY A 49 -7.70 7.58 -2.79
C GLY A 49 -6.94 7.86 -1.50
N LEU A 50 -5.66 8.16 -1.62
CA LEU A 50 -4.77 8.45 -0.49
C LEU A 50 -4.67 9.97 -0.29
N ASN A 51 -4.82 10.43 0.95
CA ASN A 51 -4.68 11.84 1.34
C ASN A 51 -4.40 11.93 2.86
N TYR A 52 -4.23 13.12 3.42
CA TYR A 52 -4.00 13.32 4.86
C TYR A 52 -5.02 12.65 5.78
N LYS A 53 -6.28 12.42 5.34
CA LYS A 53 -7.26 11.73 6.18
C LYS A 53 -6.91 10.25 6.35
N SER A 54 -6.15 9.67 5.42
CA SER A 54 -5.68 8.30 5.51
C SER A 54 -4.68 8.09 6.66
N ALA A 55 -3.93 9.12 7.05
CA ALA A 55 -3.07 9.11 8.24
C ALA A 55 -3.88 8.92 9.54
N ARG A 56 -5.11 9.43 9.58
CA ARG A 56 -5.97 9.50 10.78
C ARG A 56 -6.73 8.18 11.07
N GLY A 57 -6.03 7.06 11.01
CA GLY A 57 -6.56 5.76 11.41
C GLY A 57 -7.31 4.99 10.30
N ASN A 58 -7.00 5.28 9.04
CA ASN A 58 -7.39 4.39 7.94
C ASN A 58 -6.38 3.24 7.77
N ILE A 59 -6.69 2.31 6.87
CA ILE A 59 -5.90 1.10 6.64
C ILE A 59 -4.42 1.40 6.33
N PRO A 60 -4.06 2.31 5.39
CA PRO A 60 -2.65 2.52 5.07
C PRO A 60 -1.81 2.95 6.27
N ALA A 61 -2.33 3.83 7.12
CA ALA A 61 -1.64 4.27 8.32
C ALA A 61 -1.53 3.15 9.38
N GLU A 62 -2.57 2.34 9.55
CA GLU A 62 -2.52 1.23 10.49
C GLU A 62 -1.56 0.13 10.05
N ILE A 63 -1.51 -0.19 8.76
CA ILE A 63 -0.53 -1.12 8.19
C ILE A 63 0.88 -0.52 8.29
N GLY A 64 1.05 0.78 8.01
CA GLY A 64 2.30 1.50 8.19
C GLY A 64 2.85 1.36 9.60
N ARG A 65 2.03 1.67 10.62
CA ARG A 65 2.45 1.61 12.02
C ARG A 65 2.86 0.20 12.45
N ARG A 66 2.09 -0.82 12.04
CA ARG A 66 2.40 -2.23 12.35
C ARG A 66 3.66 -2.71 11.64
N GLY A 67 3.76 -2.43 10.35
CA GLY A 67 4.94 -2.76 9.56
C GLY A 67 6.20 -2.13 10.15
N ALA A 68 6.15 -0.82 10.47
CA ALA A 68 7.26 -0.12 11.11
C ALA A 68 7.64 -0.72 12.47
N ALA A 69 6.66 -1.07 13.31
CA ALA A 69 6.90 -1.70 14.60
C ALA A 69 7.63 -3.06 14.48
N GLU A 70 7.44 -3.76 13.37
CA GLU A 70 8.08 -5.05 13.08
C GLU A 70 9.25 -4.96 12.10
N GLY A 71 9.67 -3.74 11.72
CA GLY A 71 10.77 -3.52 10.77
C GLY A 71 10.46 -3.97 9.33
N LYS A 72 9.18 -4.05 8.95
CA LYS A 72 8.72 -4.47 7.62
C LYS A 72 8.54 -3.28 6.69
N ALA A 73 8.91 -3.44 5.42
CA ALA A 73 8.67 -2.41 4.41
C ALA A 73 7.19 -2.37 4.01
N VAL A 74 6.58 -1.18 3.96
CA VAL A 74 5.17 -0.99 3.60
C VAL A 74 5.05 -0.08 2.38
N ILE A 75 4.36 -0.55 1.34
CA ILE A 75 4.08 0.21 0.12
C ILE A 75 2.57 0.29 -0.12
N VAL A 76 2.08 1.48 -0.48
CA VAL A 76 0.66 1.74 -0.75
C VAL A 76 0.40 1.94 -2.25
N LEU A 77 -0.57 1.21 -2.80
CA LEU A 77 -1.11 1.44 -4.14
C LEU A 77 -2.44 2.20 -4.02
N ALA A 78 -2.41 3.49 -4.34
CA ALA A 78 -3.59 4.34 -4.26
C ALA A 78 -4.21 4.53 -5.65
N GLY A 79 -5.54 4.51 -5.78
CA GLY A 79 -6.18 4.94 -7.03
C GLY A 79 -5.79 6.39 -7.35
N THR A 80 -6.11 7.32 -6.46
CA THR A 80 -5.75 8.73 -6.58
C THR A 80 -4.83 9.18 -5.45
N LEU A 81 -4.03 10.21 -5.71
CA LEU A 81 -3.15 10.86 -4.73
C LEU A 81 -3.68 12.27 -4.50
N GLY A 82 -4.03 12.56 -3.25
CA GLY A 82 -4.49 13.88 -2.80
C GLY A 82 -3.39 14.67 -2.12
N GLU A 83 -3.80 15.65 -1.32
CA GLU A 83 -2.89 16.57 -0.63
C GLU A 83 -2.28 15.95 0.63
N HIS A 84 -1.15 16.53 1.07
CA HIS A 84 -0.52 16.28 2.37
C HIS A 84 -0.22 14.79 2.63
N LEU A 85 0.44 14.14 1.68
CA LEU A 85 0.80 12.72 1.77
C LEU A 85 2.02 12.43 2.68
N GLY A 86 2.73 13.47 3.12
CA GLY A 86 3.80 13.34 4.12
C GLY A 86 3.29 12.67 5.40
N ASP A 87 2.08 13.03 5.83
CA ASP A 87 1.42 12.47 7.01
C ASP A 87 1.26 10.94 6.94
N VAL A 88 1.13 10.35 5.74
CA VAL A 88 1.04 8.90 5.58
C VAL A 88 2.41 8.23 5.72
N LEU A 89 3.47 8.91 5.27
CA LEU A 89 4.84 8.42 5.43
C LEU A 89 5.26 8.45 6.90
N ASP A 90 4.85 9.49 7.64
CA ASP A 90 5.10 9.63 9.08
C ASP A 90 4.46 8.49 9.90
N GLU A 91 3.43 7.84 9.35
CA GLU A 91 2.79 6.65 9.94
C GLU A 91 3.52 5.34 9.62
N GLY A 92 4.71 5.38 9.02
CA GLY A 92 5.54 4.19 8.76
C GLY A 92 5.39 3.58 7.36
N VAL A 93 4.67 4.25 6.45
CA VAL A 93 4.65 3.86 5.02
C VAL A 93 5.97 4.26 4.36
N CYS A 94 6.62 3.33 3.66
CA CYS A 94 7.89 3.59 2.98
C CYS A 94 7.70 4.32 1.64
N ALA A 95 6.64 3.97 0.90
CA ALA A 95 6.34 4.57 -0.40
C ALA A 95 4.86 4.44 -0.75
N TYR A 96 4.39 5.31 -1.64
CA TYR A 96 3.05 5.23 -2.23
C TYR A 96 3.10 5.48 -3.74
N PHE A 97 2.17 4.88 -4.47
CA PHE A 97 2.07 4.98 -5.93
C PHE A 97 0.63 5.20 -6.36
N SER A 98 0.43 5.98 -7.42
CA SER A 98 -0.87 6.02 -8.10
C SER A 98 -1.02 4.83 -9.04
N ALA A 99 -2.12 4.10 -8.90
CA ALA A 99 -2.51 3.04 -9.83
C ALA A 99 -2.95 3.60 -11.19
N LEU A 100 -3.45 4.85 -11.21
CA LEU A 100 -3.82 5.52 -12.45
C LEU A 100 -2.56 5.93 -13.21
N GLY A 101 -2.40 5.45 -14.43
CA GLY A 101 -1.25 5.80 -15.28
C GLY A 101 -1.34 7.16 -15.95
N ARG A 102 -2.53 7.77 -15.93
CA ARG A 102 -2.83 9.06 -16.57
C ARG A 102 -4.11 9.66 -15.97
N PRO A 103 -4.30 10.98 -16.09
CA PRO A 103 -5.60 11.61 -15.85
C PRO A 103 -6.68 10.95 -16.72
N GLN A 104 -7.80 10.58 -16.10
CA GLN A 104 -8.91 9.91 -16.77
C GLN A 104 -10.20 10.09 -15.98
N SER A 105 -11.34 9.79 -16.61
CA SER A 105 -12.64 9.79 -15.92
C SER A 105 -12.72 8.65 -14.89
N LEU A 106 -13.55 8.81 -13.85
CA LEU A 106 -13.81 7.73 -12.90
C LEU A 106 -14.35 6.47 -13.60
N LYS A 107 -15.19 6.64 -14.62
CA LYS A 107 -15.74 5.54 -15.41
C LYS A 107 -14.64 4.72 -16.08
N ASP A 108 -13.65 5.39 -16.68
CA ASP A 108 -12.53 4.72 -17.34
C ASP A 108 -11.54 4.12 -16.34
N ALA A 109 -11.33 4.79 -15.21
CA ALA A 109 -10.55 4.26 -14.11
C ALA A 109 -11.16 2.93 -13.60
N MET A 110 -12.48 2.90 -13.40
CA MET A 110 -13.22 1.72 -12.92
C MET A 110 -13.25 0.57 -13.94
N ARG A 111 -13.35 0.87 -15.25
CA ARG A 111 -13.31 -0.14 -16.31
C ARG A 111 -11.97 -0.88 -16.37
N ASN A 112 -10.88 -0.19 -16.05
CA ASN A 112 -9.52 -0.70 -16.24
C ASN A 112 -8.81 -1.00 -14.91
N VAL A 113 -9.53 -1.20 -13.79
CA VAL A 113 -8.90 -1.37 -12.46
C VAL A 113 -7.88 -2.51 -12.45
N ARG A 114 -8.24 -3.66 -13.02
CA ARG A 114 -7.37 -4.84 -13.09
C ARG A 114 -6.04 -4.53 -13.77
N SER A 115 -6.08 -4.08 -15.02
CA SER A 115 -4.87 -3.82 -15.80
C SER A 115 -4.02 -2.70 -15.22
N GLN A 116 -4.65 -1.70 -14.59
CA GLN A 116 -3.95 -0.63 -13.89
C GLN A 116 -3.23 -1.14 -12.63
N LEU A 117 -3.88 -1.98 -11.83
CA LEU A 117 -3.28 -2.60 -10.64
C LEU A 117 -2.16 -3.57 -11.00
N GLU A 118 -2.35 -4.42 -12.01
CA GLU A 118 -1.32 -5.35 -12.49
C GLU A 118 -0.07 -4.58 -12.97
N ARG A 119 -0.27 -3.56 -13.81
CA ARG A 119 0.81 -2.70 -14.29
C ARG A 119 1.55 -2.02 -13.14
N ILE A 120 0.85 -1.38 -12.21
CA ILE A 120 1.52 -0.63 -11.14
C ILE A 120 2.21 -1.58 -10.14
N ALA A 121 1.60 -2.73 -9.82
CA ALA A 121 2.21 -3.73 -8.95
C ALA A 121 3.51 -4.26 -9.56
N GLU A 122 3.52 -4.54 -10.87
CA GLU A 122 4.74 -4.93 -11.58
C GLU A 122 5.83 -3.86 -11.47
N GLN A 123 5.49 -2.58 -11.71
CA GLN A 123 6.47 -1.49 -11.62
C GLN A 123 7.01 -1.28 -10.21
N VAL A 124 6.15 -1.42 -9.19
CA VAL A 124 6.56 -1.36 -7.78
C VAL A 124 7.55 -2.48 -7.47
N MET A 125 7.24 -3.71 -7.87
CA MET A 125 8.15 -4.84 -7.64
C MET A 125 9.47 -4.69 -8.39
N ARG A 126 9.46 -4.21 -9.64
CA ARG A 126 10.69 -3.91 -10.39
C ARG A 126 11.54 -2.86 -9.68
N THR A 127 10.91 -1.80 -9.19
CA THR A 127 11.58 -0.72 -8.44
C THR A 127 12.20 -1.25 -7.15
N PHE A 128 11.44 -2.05 -6.39
CA PHE A 128 11.91 -2.67 -5.16
C PHE A 128 13.11 -3.60 -5.42
N LEU A 129 13.00 -4.51 -6.39
CA LEU A 129 14.07 -5.44 -6.76
C LEU A 129 15.33 -4.71 -7.28
N ALA A 130 15.17 -3.62 -8.03
CA ALA A 130 16.29 -2.79 -8.44
C ALA A 130 17.04 -2.21 -7.23
N GLY A 131 16.32 -1.75 -6.20
CA GLY A 131 16.91 -1.31 -4.93
C GLY A 131 17.64 -2.44 -4.19
N VAL A 132 17.03 -3.62 -4.09
CA VAL A 132 17.66 -4.81 -3.46
C VAL A 132 18.96 -5.21 -4.16
N ALA A 133 19.01 -5.09 -5.49
CA ALA A 133 20.20 -5.40 -6.28
C ALA A 133 21.36 -4.41 -6.03
N LEU A 134 21.09 -3.17 -5.60
CA LEU A 134 22.14 -2.23 -5.20
C LEU A 134 22.78 -2.62 -3.86
N GLY A 135 22.01 -3.23 -2.95
CA GLY A 135 22.50 -3.72 -1.66
C GLY A 135 23.33 -5.00 -1.75
N HIS A 136 23.34 -5.68 -2.90
CA HIS A 136 24.19 -6.82 -3.19
C HIS A 136 25.14 -6.46 -4.33
N PRO A 137 26.35 -5.93 -4.06
CA PRO A 137 27.30 -5.64 -5.13
C PRO A 137 27.50 -6.88 -6.00
N ARG A 138 27.34 -6.73 -7.31
CA ARG A 138 27.56 -7.81 -8.28
C ARG A 138 28.99 -8.31 -8.11
N THR A 139 29.18 -9.44 -7.43
CA THR A 139 30.47 -10.12 -7.38
C THR A 139 30.76 -10.68 -8.78
N GLY A 140 31.53 -9.91 -9.56
CA GLY A 140 32.29 -10.33 -10.72
C GLY A 140 31.52 -10.90 -11.92
N VAL A 141 31.48 -10.15 -13.02
CA VAL A 141 31.65 -10.77 -14.34
C VAL A 141 33.08 -10.46 -14.76
N GLY A 142 33.85 -11.52 -14.95
CA GLY A 142 35.29 -11.49 -15.15
C GLY A 142 35.73 -10.67 -16.35
N GLN A 143 36.93 -10.11 -16.20
CA GLN A 143 37.77 -9.75 -17.31
C GLN A 143 38.08 -11.01 -18.12
N GLY A 144 37.87 -10.93 -19.43
CA GLY A 144 38.35 -11.84 -20.46
C GLY A 144 38.59 -11.01 -21.71
#